data_AF-A0A7J7Y7Y0-F1
#
_entry.id   AF-A0A7J7Y7Y0-F1
#
_cell.length_a   1.000
_cell.length_b   1.000
_cell.length_c   1.000
_cell.angle_alpha   90.00
_cell.angle_beta   90.00
_cell.angle_gamma   90.00
#
_symmetry.space_group_name_H-M   'P 1'
#
loop_
_entity.id
_entity.type
_entity.pdbx_description
1 polymer ?
#
loop_
_entity_poly.entity_id
_entity_poly.type
_entity_poly.pdbx_seq_one_letter_code
_entity_poly.pdbx_strand_id
1 'polypeptide(L)'
;MLKKFDKKDEESGGGSNPFQHLEKSAVLQEARVFNETPINPRKCAHILTKILYLINQGEHLGTTEATEAFFAMTKLFQSNDPTLRRMCYLTIKEMSSIAEDVIIVTSR
;
A
#
# COMPACT_ATOMS: atom_id res chain seq x y z
N MET A 1 42.32 4.47 6.51
CA MET A 1 41.03 4.72 5.85
C MET A 1 40.09 3.56 6.23
N LEU A 2 39.06 3.86 7.02
CA LEU A 2 38.00 2.96 7.52
C LEU A 2 37.07 2.54 6.36
N LYS A 3 36.32 1.42 6.36
CA LYS A 3 36.01 0.41 7.39
C LYS A 3 35.58 -0.90 6.66
N LYS A 4 35.97 -2.03 7.27
CA LYS A 4 35.62 -3.41 6.93
C LYS A 4 34.10 -3.65 6.85
N PHE A 5 33.70 -4.46 5.87
CA PHE A 5 32.45 -5.22 5.89
C PHE A 5 32.58 -6.29 6.98
N ASP A 6 32.11 -5.97 8.18
CA ASP A 6 31.94 -6.94 9.25
C ASP A 6 30.49 -7.45 9.21
N LYS A 7 30.38 -8.70 8.77
CA LYS A 7 29.21 -9.55 8.92
C LYS A 7 29.16 -9.99 10.39
N LYS A 8 28.04 -9.70 11.06
CA LYS A 8 27.56 -10.30 12.31
C LYS A 8 26.10 -10.69 12.00
N ASP A 9 25.67 -11.95 11.92
CA ASP A 9 25.61 -13.01 12.94
C ASP A 9 24.98 -12.43 14.25
N GLU A 10 23.83 -12.85 14.79
CA GLU A 10 23.11 -14.13 14.73
C GLU A 10 21.59 -13.99 15.01
N GLU A 11 20.89 -15.04 14.61
CA GLU A 11 19.52 -15.51 14.86
C GLU A 11 19.11 -15.60 16.35
N SER A 12 17.90 -15.13 16.73
CA SER A 12 16.96 -15.82 17.67
C SER A 12 15.79 -14.95 18.15
N GLY A 13 14.56 -15.44 17.97
CA GLY A 13 13.44 -15.18 18.89
C GLY A 13 12.31 -14.26 18.39
N GLY A 14 11.31 -14.85 17.72
CA GLY A 14 9.97 -14.26 17.58
C GLY A 14 9.88 -13.07 16.63
N GLY A 15 10.01 -13.31 15.32
CA GLY A 15 9.87 -12.28 14.30
C GLY A 15 8.48 -11.65 14.36
N SER A 16 8.38 -10.49 15.02
CA SER A 16 7.18 -9.68 14.98
C SER A 16 6.99 -9.20 13.54
N ASN A 17 5.87 -9.58 12.94
CA ASN A 17 5.52 -9.14 11.59
C ASN A 17 5.55 -7.60 11.60
N PRO A 18 6.25 -6.89 10.69
CA PRO A 18 6.34 -5.42 10.71
C PRO A 18 4.99 -4.70 10.57
N PHE A 19 3.92 -5.46 10.29
CA PHE A 19 2.54 -4.99 10.22
C PHE A 19 1.66 -5.52 11.38
N GLN A 20 2.25 -6.16 12.40
CA GLN A 20 1.54 -6.47 13.65
C GLN A 20 1.21 -5.14 14.34
N HIS A 21 -0.09 -4.88 14.51
CA HIS A 21 -0.68 -3.65 15.07
C HIS A 21 -0.78 -2.44 14.12
N LEU A 22 -1.09 -2.67 12.83
CA LEU A 22 -1.58 -1.58 12.00
C LEU A 22 -2.99 -1.15 12.44
N GLU A 23 -3.16 0.15 12.66
CA GLU A 23 -4.48 0.76 12.86
C GLU A 23 -5.06 1.20 11.51
N LYS A 24 -6.30 0.76 11.21
CA LYS A 24 -7.00 1.11 9.96
C LYS A 24 -7.01 2.61 9.68
N SER A 25 -7.38 3.41 10.67
CA SER A 25 -7.46 4.87 10.56
C SER A 25 -6.12 5.51 10.22
N ALA A 26 -5.03 5.03 10.81
CA ALA A 26 -3.68 5.52 10.55
C ALA A 26 -3.26 5.21 9.10
N VAL A 27 -3.50 3.99 8.63
CA VAL A 27 -3.16 3.58 7.26
C VAL A 27 -3.97 4.36 6.21
N LEU A 28 -5.28 4.56 6.44
CA LEU A 28 -6.12 5.37 5.56
C LEU A 28 -5.70 6.84 5.56
N GLN A 29 -5.24 7.36 6.70
CA GLN A 29 -4.69 8.71 6.78
C GLN A 29 -3.38 8.84 5.98
N GLU A 30 -2.49 7.83 6.05
CA GLU A 30 -1.28 7.78 5.24
C GLU A 30 -1.59 7.73 3.73
N ALA A 31 -2.68 7.08 3.31
CA ALA A 31 -3.10 6.97 1.91
C ALA A 31 -3.38 8.33 1.25
N ARG A 32 -3.56 9.40 2.02
CA ARG A 32 -3.65 10.78 1.49
C ARG A 32 -2.41 11.17 0.68
N VAL A 33 -1.25 10.56 0.94
CA VAL A 33 -0.01 10.78 0.19
C VAL A 33 -0.16 10.47 -1.31
N PHE A 34 -1.12 9.64 -1.71
CA PHE A 34 -1.35 9.32 -3.12
C PHE A 34 -1.80 10.53 -3.95
N ASN A 35 -2.27 11.59 -3.28
CA ASN A 35 -2.64 12.84 -3.90
C ASN A 35 -1.47 13.84 -4.04
N GLU A 36 -0.30 13.53 -3.48
CA GLU A 36 0.88 14.40 -3.56
C GLU A 36 1.54 14.33 -4.94
N THR A 37 2.03 15.48 -5.40
CA THR A 37 2.84 15.62 -6.61
C THR A 37 4.18 16.25 -6.21
N PRO A 38 5.34 15.62 -6.51
CA PRO A 38 5.51 14.39 -7.28
C PRO A 38 5.22 13.10 -6.48
N ILE A 39 4.71 12.07 -7.15
CA ILE A 39 4.46 10.75 -6.54
C ILE A 39 5.79 10.12 -6.10
N ASN A 40 5.85 9.64 -4.86
CA ASN A 40 6.96 8.84 -4.35
C ASN A 40 6.63 7.34 -4.44
N PRO A 41 7.18 6.58 -5.42
CA PRO A 41 6.74 5.21 -5.67
C PRO A 41 6.99 4.26 -4.51
N ARG A 42 8.12 4.41 -3.83
CA ARG A 42 8.51 3.54 -2.71
C ARG A 42 7.58 3.74 -1.51
N LYS A 43 7.28 5.00 -1.17
CA LYS A 43 6.36 5.33 -0.08
C LYS A 43 4.94 4.87 -0.41
N CYS A 44 4.47 5.11 -1.63
CA CYS A 44 3.13 4.71 -2.05
C CYS A 44 2.97 3.18 -2.06
N ALA A 45 3.95 2.45 -2.60
CA ALA A 45 3.94 0.99 -2.58
C ALA A 45 3.89 0.44 -1.14
N HIS A 46 4.63 1.03 -0.21
CA HIS A 46 4.61 0.60 1.19
C HIS A 46 3.24 0.79 1.84
N ILE A 47 2.55 1.91 1.56
CA ILE A 47 1.20 2.16 2.06
C ILE A 47 0.19 1.21 1.41
N LEU A 48 0.29 0.93 0.11
CA LEU A 48 -0.54 -0.08 -0.56
C LEU A 48 -0.37 -1.46 0.08
N THR A 49 0.86 -1.85 0.45
CA THR A 49 1.11 -3.09 1.19
C THR A 49 0.39 -3.10 2.54
N LYS A 50 0.39 -1.99 3.28
CA LYS A 50 -0.35 -1.87 4.55
C LYS A 50 -1.86 -2.03 4.34
N ILE A 51 -2.43 -1.39 3.31
CA ILE A 51 -3.85 -1.51 2.96
C ILE A 51 -4.19 -2.97 2.61
N LEU A 52 -3.41 -3.58 1.72
CA LEU A 52 -3.59 -4.99 1.34
C LEU A 52 -3.50 -5.91 2.55
N TYR A 53 -2.56 -5.67 3.46
CA TYR A 53 -2.41 -6.46 4.68
C TYR A 53 -3.65 -6.35 5.57
N LEU A 54 -4.20 -5.16 5.78
CA LEU A 54 -5.45 -4.97 6.53
C LEU A 54 -6.61 -5.74 5.90
N ILE A 55 -6.80 -5.62 4.58
CA ILE A 55 -7.85 -6.35 3.86
C ILE A 55 -7.66 -7.87 4.00
N ASN A 56 -6.42 -8.36 3.86
CA ASN A 56 -6.11 -9.79 3.98
C ASN A 56 -6.31 -10.34 5.39
N GLN A 57 -6.20 -9.51 6.43
CA GLN A 57 -6.50 -9.87 7.82
C GLN A 57 -8.00 -9.93 8.12
N GLY A 58 -8.85 -9.58 7.15
CA GLY A 58 -10.30 -9.50 7.34
C GLY A 58 -10.77 -8.18 7.96
N GLU A 59 -9.94 -7.15 7.96
CA GLU A 59 -10.36 -5.81 8.42
C GLU A 59 -11.43 -5.25 7.48
N HIS A 60 -12.59 -4.90 8.02
CA HIS A 60 -13.67 -4.33 7.25
C HIS A 60 -13.46 -2.83 7.04
N LEU A 61 -13.11 -2.46 5.81
CA LEU A 61 -13.15 -1.08 5.33
C LEU A 61 -14.63 -0.68 5.11
N GLY A 62 -15.05 0.46 5.64
CA GLY A 62 -16.36 0.99 5.32
C GLY A 62 -16.43 1.39 3.84
N THR A 63 -17.60 1.31 3.21
CA THR A 63 -17.77 1.60 1.78
C THR A 63 -17.20 2.97 1.39
N THR A 64 -17.50 4.02 2.17
CA THR A 64 -16.96 5.38 1.94
C THR A 64 -15.44 5.42 2.02
N GLU A 65 -14.85 4.78 3.04
CA GLU A 65 -13.40 4.72 3.24
C GLU A 65 -12.71 4.00 2.07
N ALA A 66 -13.29 2.87 1.65
CA ALA A 66 -12.80 2.09 0.52
C ALA A 66 -12.86 2.89 -0.78
N THR A 67 -13.98 3.56 -1.06
CA THR A 67 -14.14 4.39 -2.25
C THR A 67 -13.17 5.58 -2.27
N GLU A 68 -12.95 6.26 -1.14
CA GLU A 68 -11.96 7.34 -1.05
C GLU A 68 -10.52 6.86 -1.28
N ALA A 69 -10.13 5.75 -0.63
CA ALA A 69 -8.81 5.15 -0.82
C ALA A 69 -8.62 4.64 -2.25
N PHE A 70 -9.69 4.12 -2.86
CA PHE A 70 -9.71 3.70 -4.25
C PHE A 70 -9.45 4.88 -5.20
N PHE A 71 -10.20 5.98 -5.06
CA PHE A 71 -9.99 7.17 -5.89
C PHE A 71 -8.58 7.76 -5.71
N ALA A 72 -8.07 7.82 -4.48
CA ALA A 72 -6.71 8.25 -4.21
C ALA A 72 -5.68 7.36 -4.93
N MET A 73 -5.86 6.04 -4.90
CA MET A 73 -4.99 5.07 -5.57
C MET A 73 -4.97 5.25 -7.09
N THR A 74 -6.09 5.60 -7.74
CA THR A 74 -6.10 5.77 -9.21
C THR A 74 -5.10 6.82 -9.71
N LYS A 75 -4.74 7.80 -8.87
CA LYS A 75 -3.71 8.80 -9.21
C LYS A 75 -2.31 8.18 -9.35
N LEU A 76 -2.05 7.05 -8.69
CA LEU A 76 -0.76 6.36 -8.72
C LEU A 76 -0.42 5.80 -10.11
N PHE A 77 -1.40 5.63 -11.01
CA PHE A 77 -1.15 5.20 -12.40
C PHE A 77 -0.34 6.21 -13.22
N GLN A 78 -0.27 7.46 -12.77
CA GLN A 78 0.62 8.48 -13.35
C GLN A 78 2.10 8.12 -13.17
N SER A 79 2.44 7.27 -12.19
CA SER A 79 3.81 6.76 -12.03
C SER A 79 4.13 5.68 -13.06
N ASN A 80 5.33 5.75 -13.64
CA ASN A 80 5.86 4.72 -14.53
C ASN A 80 6.60 3.59 -13.79
N ASP A 81 6.64 3.60 -12.46
CA ASP A 81 7.30 2.54 -11.67
C ASP A 81 6.55 1.20 -11.83
N PRO A 82 7.20 0.14 -12.33
CA PRO A 82 6.53 -1.14 -12.58
C PRO A 82 6.05 -1.83 -11.31
N THR A 83 6.74 -1.64 -10.18
CA THR A 83 6.36 -2.25 -8.90
C THR A 83 5.11 -1.60 -8.36
N LEU A 84 5.05 -0.27 -8.37
CA LEU A 84 3.87 0.49 -7.97
C LEU A 84 2.66 0.13 -8.83
N ARG A 85 2.83 0.00 -10.15
CA ARG A 85 1.74 -0.45 -11.04
C ARG A 85 1.20 -1.83 -10.67
N ARG A 86 2.09 -2.81 -10.42
CA ARG A 86 1.67 -4.15 -9.96
C ARG A 86 0.90 -4.06 -8.63
N MET A 87 1.38 -3.24 -7.69
CA MET A 87 0.69 -3.03 -6.41
C MET A 87 -0.70 -2.42 -6.61
N CYS A 88 -0.86 -1.40 -7.47
CA CYS A 88 -2.16 -0.83 -7.79
C CYS A 88 -3.13 -1.88 -8.34
N TYR A 89 -2.69 -2.73 -9.28
CA TYR A 89 -3.56 -3.79 -9.80
C TYR A 89 -4.00 -4.80 -8.74
N LEU A 90 -3.10 -5.18 -7.83
CA LEU A 90 -3.45 -6.04 -6.70
C LEU A 90 -4.47 -5.36 -5.80
N THR A 91 -4.24 -4.10 -5.42
CA THR A 91 -5.16 -3.39 -4.54
C THR A 91 -6.52 -3.13 -5.20
N ILE A 92 -6.57 -2.86 -6.51
CA ILE A 92 -7.83 -2.80 -7.27
C ILE A 92 -8.60 -4.10 -7.16
N LYS A 93 -7.93 -5.24 -7.38
CA LYS A 93 -8.57 -6.56 -7.33
C LYS A 93 -9.20 -6.80 -5.97
N GLU A 94 -8.47 -6.54 -4.89
CA GLU A 94 -8.95 -6.75 -3.53
C GLU A 94 -10.04 -5.75 -3.11
N MET A 95 -9.99 -4.50 -3.58
CA MET A 95 -11.00 -3.47 -3.25
C MET A 95 -12.25 -3.53 -4.12
N SER A 96 -12.21 -4.19 -5.29
CA SER A 96 -13.32 -4.25 -6.25
C SER A 96 -14.59 -4.90 -5.70
N SER A 97 -14.48 -5.74 -4.67
CA SER A 97 -15.62 -6.36 -3.99
C SER A 97 -16.18 -5.53 -2.83
N ILE A 98 -15.55 -4.40 -2.50
CA ILE A 98 -15.88 -3.57 -1.33
C ILE A 98 -16.30 -2.15 -1.75
N ALA A 99 -15.61 -1.57 -2.73
CA ALA A 99 -15.86 -0.22 -3.19
C ALA A 99 -17.03 -0.18 -4.19
N GLU A 100 -17.92 0.79 -4.02
CA GLU A 100 -19.04 1.05 -4.91
C GLU A 100 -18.65 2.02 -6.04
N ASP A 101 -19.35 1.95 -7.18
CA ASP A 101 -19.20 2.83 -8.34
C ASP A 101 -17.78 2.90 -8.95
N VAL A 102 -17.04 1.79 -8.88
CA VAL A 102 -15.68 1.70 -9.43
C VAL A 102 -15.69 1.38 -10.92
N ILE A 103 -15.44 2.38 -11.77
CA ILE A 103 -15.12 2.21 -13.19
C ILE A 103 -13.65 2.59 -13.41
N ILE A 104 -12.83 1.64 -13.84
CA ILE A 104 -11.40 1.87 -14.11
C ILE A 104 -11.16 1.79 -15.62
N VAL A 105 -10.85 2.94 -16.21
CA VAL A 105 -10.38 2.99 -17.59
C VAL A 105 -8.86 2.86 -17.58
N THR A 106 -8.34 1.76 -18.11
CA THR A 106 -6.89 1.59 -18.32
C THR A 106 -6.58 1.82 -19.79
N SER A 107 -5.65 2.74 -20.09
CA SER A 107 -5.13 2.90 -21.44
C SER A 107 -4.22 1.73 -21.79
N ARG A 108 -4.41 1.16 -22.99
CA ARG A 108 -3.51 0.14 -23.57
C ARG A 108 -2.15 0.72 -23.92
#